data_AF-A0A388PAV9-F1
#
_entry.id   AF-A0A388PAV9-F1
#
_cell.length_a   1.000
_cell.length_b   1.000
_cell.length_c   1.000
_cell.angle_alpha   90.00
_cell.angle_beta   90.00
_cell.angle_gamma   90.00
#
_symmetry.space_group_name_H-M   'P 1'
#
loop_
_entity.id
_entity.type
_entity.pdbx_description
1 polymer ?
#
loop_
_entity_poly.entity_id
_entity_poly.type
_entity_poly.pdbx_seq_one_letter_code
_entity_poly.pdbx_strand_id
1 'polypeptide(L)'
;MAWHRRSSDGWNNAGTGHAGICELSYTPKREADGSVKVAKVIEIFEQFEQSKHFWSYAVANDMASHPREFINPVPHISFVHGADQVEFLKARHAGMSAHHFFREMVFTTDRTTLASWAPLLVDGRGDEPIAATKMDGGTDVNFGAISRKLLSWLGRQEGCGIASGHRVIGLRRDGTGWEVRVKESATGLVRTNRAKFVFVGAGGGTLPLLQMSGIPEAKGLGGFPIGGQWLICDNPEIVEKHQAKVYGQALAAAPTMAVPHLDTRILDGRKTLLFGPFAAWTTKFLHQQGRYTDLPFSIRPDNLSTLVNIGIHNLDLVRYLIQQGTQSMRNRIEVLKIFYPAAQAADWKLNRRRHSGAGHQEDGWSGRHCPLRHRGHHRCRLQHLRAARSLAWRLGLGKRCARGHQEMLPRLARQPRGACADEGDDPDLRPGYQAA
;
A
#
# COMPACT_ATOMS: atom_id res chain seq x y z
N MET A 1 -11.53 16.20 13.00
CA MET A 1 -10.53 15.24 12.49
C MET A 1 -11.10 13.82 12.48
N ALA A 2 -11.14 13.14 11.31
CA ALA A 2 -11.77 11.80 11.16
C ALA A 2 -10.89 10.77 10.41
N TRP A 3 -9.60 11.09 10.21
CA TRP A 3 -8.73 10.36 9.28
C TRP A 3 -8.01 9.16 9.89
N HIS A 4 -7.81 9.11 11.22
CA HIS A 4 -7.28 7.95 11.96
C HIS A 4 -8.17 6.68 11.95
N ARG A 5 -9.19 6.67 11.10
CA ARG A 5 -10.30 5.70 11.11
C ARG A 5 -10.41 4.88 9.82
N ARG A 6 -9.48 5.07 8.87
CA ARG A 6 -9.51 4.48 7.52
C ARG A 6 -8.49 3.35 7.40
N SER A 7 -8.72 2.41 6.47
CA SER A 7 -7.79 1.32 6.15
C SER A 7 -6.41 1.83 5.70
N SER A 8 -6.36 3.01 5.08
CA SER A 8 -5.11 3.65 4.67
C SER A 8 -4.27 4.18 5.83
N ASP A 9 -4.82 4.33 7.04
CA ASP A 9 -4.02 4.74 8.19
C ASP A 9 -2.90 3.74 8.47
N GLY A 10 -1.69 4.23 8.74
CA GLY A 10 -0.49 3.41 8.92
C GLY A 10 -0.62 2.33 10.01
N TRP A 11 -1.52 2.52 10.98
CA TRP A 11 -1.82 1.55 12.04
C TRP A 11 -2.80 0.44 11.62
N ASN A 12 -3.47 0.58 10.47
CA ASN A 12 -4.49 -0.35 9.97
C ASN A 12 -4.00 -1.19 8.77
N ASN A 13 -2.78 -0.98 8.31
CA ASN A 13 -2.13 -1.78 7.26
C ASN A 13 -0.67 -2.04 7.66
N ALA A 14 -0.03 -3.00 7.00
CA ALA A 14 1.37 -3.39 7.23
C ALA A 14 2.41 -2.40 6.70
N GLY A 15 1.99 -1.37 5.95
CA GLY A 15 2.90 -0.50 5.19
C GLY A 15 3.73 -1.30 4.20
N THR A 16 3.10 -2.32 3.61
CA THR A 16 3.71 -3.58 3.20
C THR A 16 4.92 -3.34 2.30
N GLY A 17 4.87 -2.40 1.35
CA GLY A 17 6.06 -1.83 0.66
C GLY A 17 7.06 -2.83 0.07
N HIS A 18 6.67 -4.11 -0.03
CA HIS A 18 7.60 -5.23 -0.15
C HIS A 18 7.95 -5.60 -1.57
N ALA A 19 7.22 -5.07 -2.56
CA ALA A 19 7.45 -5.36 -3.98
C ALA A 19 7.50 -6.88 -4.30
N GLY A 20 6.87 -7.73 -3.48
CA GLY A 20 6.95 -9.19 -3.59
C GLY A 20 8.26 -9.85 -3.12
N ILE A 21 9.25 -9.07 -2.66
CA ILE A 21 10.58 -9.54 -2.26
C ILE A 21 10.49 -10.59 -1.14
N CYS A 22 9.80 -10.26 -0.04
CA CYS A 22 9.74 -11.13 1.14
C CYS A 22 8.45 -11.97 1.24
N GLU A 23 7.42 -11.68 0.45
CA GLU A 23 6.10 -12.35 0.55
C GLU A 23 6.14 -13.75 -0.09
N LEU A 24 6.09 -14.79 0.74
CA LEU A 24 6.24 -16.18 0.32
C LEU A 24 4.97 -16.71 -0.36
N SER A 25 3.80 -16.13 -0.08
CA SER A 25 2.52 -16.58 -0.65
C SER A 25 2.39 -16.38 -2.16
N TYR A 26 3.22 -15.53 -2.76
CA TYR A 26 3.28 -15.34 -4.21
C TYR A 26 4.00 -16.47 -4.95
N THR A 27 4.66 -17.35 -4.20
CA THR A 27 5.40 -18.52 -4.66
C THR A 27 4.96 -19.72 -3.81
N PRO A 28 3.70 -20.17 -3.87
CA PRO A 28 3.10 -20.94 -2.78
C PRO A 28 3.66 -22.36 -2.61
N LYS A 29 4.29 -22.94 -3.63
CA LYS A 29 4.79 -24.31 -3.60
C LYS A 29 6.01 -24.52 -4.48
N ARG A 30 6.74 -25.58 -4.17
CA ARG A 30 7.76 -26.17 -5.05
C ARG A 30 7.06 -27.05 -6.09
N GLU A 31 7.56 -27.02 -7.31
CA GLU A 31 7.12 -27.87 -8.41
C GLU A 31 7.72 -29.28 -8.26
N ALA A 32 7.21 -30.23 -9.05
CA ALA A 32 7.67 -31.62 -9.01
C ALA A 32 9.16 -31.76 -9.40
N ASP A 33 9.67 -30.85 -10.22
CA ASP A 33 11.08 -30.77 -10.62
C ASP A 33 11.98 -30.08 -9.59
N GLY A 34 11.43 -29.64 -8.46
CA GLY A 34 12.16 -28.93 -7.41
C GLY A 34 12.26 -27.42 -7.61
N SER A 35 11.77 -26.86 -8.71
CA SER A 35 11.78 -25.42 -8.97
C SER A 35 10.64 -24.69 -8.25
N VAL A 36 10.69 -23.35 -8.25
CA VAL A 36 9.60 -22.49 -7.74
C VAL A 36 9.23 -21.48 -8.83
N LYS A 37 7.93 -21.38 -9.15
CA LYS A 37 7.43 -20.41 -10.14
C LYS A 37 7.45 -18.99 -9.58
N VAL A 38 8.25 -18.11 -10.18
CA VAL A 38 8.46 -16.72 -9.71
C VAL A 38 7.74 -15.64 -10.53
N ALA A 39 7.00 -16.01 -11.57
CA ALA A 39 6.33 -15.07 -12.47
C ALA A 39 5.44 -14.05 -11.72
N LYS A 40 4.71 -14.50 -10.69
CA LYS A 40 3.85 -13.61 -9.91
C LYS A 40 4.63 -12.57 -9.12
N VAL A 41 5.79 -12.94 -8.58
CA VAL A 41 6.64 -12.02 -7.83
C VAL A 41 7.26 -10.96 -8.75
N ILE A 42 7.64 -11.34 -9.97
CA ILE A 42 8.13 -10.40 -11.00
C ILE A 42 7.04 -9.36 -11.35
N GLU A 43 5.81 -9.83 -11.61
CA GLU A 43 4.66 -8.96 -11.92
C GLU A 43 4.39 -7.95 -10.79
N ILE A 44 4.40 -8.41 -9.53
CA ILE A 44 4.14 -7.55 -8.36
C ILE A 44 5.28 -6.55 -8.15
N PHE A 45 6.53 -6.96 -8.34
CA PHE A 45 7.67 -6.06 -8.26
C PHE A 45 7.54 -4.94 -9.29
N GLU A 46 7.25 -5.29 -10.55
CA GLU A 46 7.06 -4.32 -11.63
C GLU A 46 5.93 -3.31 -11.31
N GLN A 47 4.78 -3.78 -10.84
CA GLN A 47 3.67 -2.91 -10.43
C GLN A 47 4.06 -1.96 -9.28
N PHE A 48 4.89 -2.43 -8.35
CA PHE A 48 5.39 -1.59 -7.27
C PHE A 48 6.43 -0.57 -7.75
N GLU A 49 7.31 -0.93 -8.67
CA GLU A 49 8.23 0.03 -9.32
C GLU A 49 7.45 1.14 -10.03
N GLN A 50 6.36 0.80 -10.75
CA GLN A 50 5.49 1.80 -11.37
C GLN A 50 4.87 2.76 -10.33
N SER A 51 4.51 2.24 -9.14
CA SER A 51 4.04 3.08 -8.03
C SER A 51 5.13 4.02 -7.53
N LYS A 52 6.37 3.56 -7.39
CA LYS A 52 7.52 4.40 -7.02
C LYS A 52 7.83 5.45 -8.09
N HIS A 53 7.70 5.13 -9.38
CA HIS A 53 7.85 6.11 -10.47
C HIS A 53 6.80 7.23 -10.35
N PHE A 54 5.54 6.86 -10.12
CA PHE A 54 4.49 7.85 -9.89
C PHE A 54 4.76 8.71 -8.64
N TRP A 55 5.20 8.11 -7.53
CA TRP A 55 5.53 8.87 -6.33
C TRP A 55 6.75 9.78 -6.51
N SER A 56 7.75 9.35 -7.27
CA SER A 56 8.88 10.19 -7.66
C SER A 56 8.42 11.42 -8.44
N TYR A 57 7.55 11.22 -9.44
CA TYR A 57 6.92 12.32 -10.16
C TYR A 57 6.10 13.22 -9.23
N ALA A 58 5.31 12.64 -8.33
CA ALA A 58 4.49 13.38 -7.37
C ALA A 58 5.34 14.24 -6.41
N VAL A 59 6.52 13.76 -6.02
CA VAL A 59 7.50 14.54 -5.24
C VAL A 59 8.06 15.68 -6.10
N ALA A 60 8.51 15.40 -7.32
CA ALA A 60 9.10 16.38 -8.22
C ALA A 60 8.15 17.51 -8.64
N ASN A 61 6.84 17.30 -8.51
CA ASN A 61 5.79 18.27 -8.88
C ASN A 61 5.01 18.79 -7.65
N ASP A 62 5.60 18.74 -6.46
CA ASP A 62 5.02 19.25 -5.20
C ASP A 62 3.62 18.70 -4.84
N MET A 63 3.28 17.53 -5.39
CA MET A 63 2.05 16.80 -5.08
C MET A 63 2.19 16.04 -3.75
N ALA A 64 3.38 15.52 -3.48
CA ALA A 64 3.71 14.75 -2.29
C ALA A 64 5.12 15.07 -1.79
N SER A 65 5.36 16.32 -1.40
CA SER A 65 6.64 16.76 -0.84
C SER A 65 7.04 15.97 0.42
N HIS A 66 8.34 15.98 0.75
CA HIS A 66 8.93 15.29 1.91
C HIS A 66 8.72 13.76 1.87
N PRO A 67 9.39 13.03 0.94
CA PRO A 67 9.14 11.61 0.72
C PRO A 67 9.37 10.72 1.95
N ARG A 68 10.31 11.09 2.83
CA ARG A 68 10.60 10.35 4.07
C ARG A 68 9.41 10.27 5.05
N GLU A 69 8.41 11.13 4.90
CA GLU A 69 7.17 11.02 5.69
C GLU A 69 6.28 9.84 5.25
N PHE A 70 6.44 9.33 4.03
CA PHE A 70 5.57 8.29 3.50
C PHE A 70 6.26 7.07 2.90
N ILE A 71 7.54 7.15 2.56
CA ILE A 71 8.31 6.02 2.04
C ILE A 71 9.73 6.04 2.62
N ASN A 72 10.12 4.93 3.23
CA ASN A 72 11.42 4.76 3.87
C ASN A 72 12.06 3.42 3.46
N PRO A 73 13.37 3.37 3.22
CA PRO A 73 14.06 2.12 2.94
C PRO A 73 14.07 1.26 4.20
N VAL A 74 13.68 -0.01 4.04
CA VAL A 74 13.70 -1.02 5.11
C VAL A 74 14.08 -2.35 4.47
N PRO A 75 15.12 -3.05 4.94
CA PRO A 75 15.45 -4.38 4.47
C PRO A 75 14.27 -5.35 4.58
N HIS A 76 14.13 -6.21 3.58
CA HIS A 76 13.06 -7.20 3.50
C HIS A 76 13.65 -8.59 3.57
N ILE A 77 13.08 -9.41 4.46
CA ILE A 77 13.58 -10.73 4.79
C ILE A 77 12.45 -11.74 4.67
N SER A 78 12.65 -12.79 3.88
CA SER A 78 11.84 -14.02 3.99
C SER A 78 12.52 -14.92 5.00
N PHE A 79 11.78 -15.43 5.98
CA PHE A 79 12.30 -16.31 7.03
C PHE A 79 11.53 -17.63 7.05
N VAL A 80 12.25 -18.74 7.16
CA VAL A 80 11.66 -20.08 7.22
C VAL A 80 12.34 -20.96 8.25
N HIS A 81 11.63 -21.97 8.72
CA HIS A 81 12.12 -22.94 9.68
C HIS A 81 11.68 -24.37 9.32
N GLY A 82 12.50 -25.36 9.65
CA GLY A 82 12.34 -26.76 9.25
C GLY A 82 12.93 -27.06 7.87
N ALA A 83 13.40 -28.28 7.68
CA ALA A 83 14.16 -28.70 6.49
C ALA A 83 13.40 -28.46 5.17
N ASP A 84 12.11 -28.79 5.12
CA ASP A 84 11.30 -28.63 3.90
C ASP A 84 11.16 -27.17 3.47
N GLN A 85 10.98 -26.26 4.43
CA GLN A 85 10.85 -24.83 4.12
C GLN A 85 12.20 -24.22 3.72
N VAL A 86 13.30 -24.70 4.30
CA VAL A 86 14.67 -24.30 3.91
C VAL A 86 14.93 -24.66 2.45
N GLU A 87 14.62 -25.89 2.04
CA GLU A 87 14.77 -26.32 0.64
C GLU A 87 13.84 -25.54 -0.30
N PHE A 88 12.61 -25.26 0.13
CA PHE A 88 11.71 -24.37 -0.62
C PHE A 88 12.30 -22.97 -0.80
N LEU A 89 12.82 -22.34 0.27
CA LEU A 89 13.35 -20.99 0.21
C LEU A 89 14.62 -20.91 -0.66
N LYS A 90 15.45 -21.96 -0.63
CA LYS A 90 16.61 -22.10 -1.51
C LYS A 90 16.20 -22.18 -2.98
N ALA A 91 15.18 -22.98 -3.32
CA ALA A 91 14.65 -23.05 -4.68
C ALA A 91 14.01 -21.72 -5.12
N ARG A 92 13.27 -21.05 -4.22
CA ARG A 92 12.72 -19.71 -4.46
C ARG A 92 13.82 -18.69 -4.74
N HIS A 93 14.88 -18.68 -3.94
CA HIS A 93 16.04 -17.80 -4.13
C HIS A 93 16.70 -18.01 -5.49
N ALA A 94 16.92 -19.26 -5.89
CA ALA A 94 17.50 -19.57 -7.21
C ALA A 94 16.63 -19.05 -8.36
N GLY A 95 15.31 -19.27 -8.28
CA GLY A 95 14.37 -18.78 -9.30
C GLY A 95 14.29 -17.25 -9.35
N MET A 96 14.28 -16.58 -8.19
CA MET A 96 14.20 -15.12 -8.12
C MET A 96 15.49 -14.46 -8.58
N SER A 97 16.64 -14.90 -8.08
CA SER A 97 17.95 -14.26 -8.34
C SER A 97 18.39 -14.38 -9.81
N ALA A 98 17.80 -15.31 -10.57
CA ALA A 98 17.98 -15.39 -12.02
C ALA A 98 17.37 -14.19 -12.77
N HIS A 99 16.43 -13.47 -12.17
CA HIS A 99 15.84 -12.26 -12.73
C HIS A 99 16.56 -11.01 -12.21
N HIS A 100 16.85 -10.05 -13.10
CA HIS A 100 17.64 -8.85 -12.79
C HIS A 100 17.10 -7.99 -11.64
N PHE A 101 15.78 -8.04 -11.38
CA PHE A 101 15.16 -7.38 -10.23
C PHE A 101 15.69 -7.89 -8.88
N PHE A 102 16.03 -9.16 -8.77
CA PHE A 102 16.38 -9.80 -7.50
C PHE A 102 17.82 -10.29 -7.43
N ARG A 103 18.68 -9.89 -8.37
CA ARG A 103 20.09 -10.34 -8.46
C ARG A 103 20.90 -10.08 -7.19
N GLU A 104 20.51 -9.08 -6.41
CA GLU A 104 21.17 -8.68 -5.15
C GLU A 104 20.60 -9.41 -3.92
N MET A 105 19.64 -10.33 -4.12
CA MET A 105 19.05 -11.10 -3.03
C MET A 105 20.06 -12.11 -2.47
N VAL A 106 20.29 -12.04 -1.17
CA VAL A 106 21.20 -12.93 -0.45
C VAL A 106 20.40 -14.04 0.21
N PHE A 107 20.87 -15.29 0.14
CA PHE A 107 20.34 -16.44 0.89
C PHE A 107 21.35 -16.90 1.94
N THR A 108 20.89 -17.29 3.13
CA THR A 108 21.74 -17.88 4.15
C THR A 108 20.99 -18.86 5.05
N THR A 109 21.71 -19.89 5.51
CA THR A 109 21.34 -20.77 6.64
C THR A 109 22.24 -20.54 7.85
N ASP A 110 23.26 -19.68 7.74
CA ASP A 110 24.18 -19.38 8.82
C ASP A 110 23.53 -18.48 9.87
N ARG A 111 23.48 -18.97 11.11
CA ARG A 111 22.85 -18.30 12.24
C ARG A 111 23.55 -17.00 12.61
N THR A 112 24.86 -16.92 12.43
CA THR A 112 25.63 -15.70 12.69
C THR A 112 25.23 -14.59 11.73
N THR A 113 25.11 -14.92 10.44
CA THR A 113 24.62 -14.02 9.39
C THR A 113 23.18 -13.60 9.68
N LEU A 114 22.28 -14.54 10.02
CA LEU A 114 20.89 -14.23 10.37
C LEU A 114 20.79 -13.29 11.58
N ALA A 115 21.58 -13.54 12.63
CA ALA A 115 21.62 -12.69 13.81
C ALA A 115 22.13 -11.28 13.50
N SER A 116 23.02 -11.12 12.51
CA SER A 116 23.46 -9.79 12.05
C SER A 116 22.36 -9.01 11.32
N TRP A 117 21.39 -9.70 10.70
CA TRP A 117 20.30 -9.08 9.96
C TRP A 117 19.08 -8.77 10.83
N ALA A 118 18.68 -9.74 11.66
CA ALA A 118 17.51 -9.67 12.52
C ALA A 118 17.72 -10.55 13.76
N PRO A 119 18.43 -10.05 14.80
CA PRO A 119 18.75 -10.78 16.02
C PRO A 119 17.55 -11.50 16.66
N LEU A 120 16.38 -10.86 16.65
CA LEU A 120 15.16 -11.41 17.23
C LEU A 120 14.77 -12.78 16.65
N LEU A 121 15.20 -13.09 15.41
CA LEU A 121 14.90 -14.38 14.77
C LEU A 121 15.71 -15.54 15.35
N VAL A 122 16.86 -15.26 15.94
CA VAL A 122 17.84 -16.27 16.38
C VAL A 122 17.88 -16.37 17.91
N ASP A 123 17.70 -15.26 18.62
CA ASP A 123 17.77 -15.19 20.07
C ASP A 123 16.77 -16.15 20.74
N GLY A 124 17.29 -17.13 21.49
CA GLY A 124 16.50 -18.15 22.19
C GLY A 124 15.96 -19.27 21.29
N ARG A 125 16.37 -19.36 20.01
CA ARG A 125 16.00 -20.46 19.11
C ARG A 125 16.92 -21.66 19.30
N GLY A 126 16.35 -22.86 19.43
CA GLY A 126 17.09 -24.13 19.41
C GLY A 126 17.66 -24.47 18.04
N ASP A 127 18.16 -25.69 17.86
CA ASP A 127 18.96 -26.13 16.70
C ASP A 127 18.16 -26.48 15.43
N GLU A 128 16.84 -26.18 15.40
CA GLU A 128 16.03 -26.46 14.21
C GLU A 128 16.61 -25.78 12.94
N PRO A 129 16.53 -26.41 11.76
CA PRO A 129 17.00 -25.77 10.53
C PRO A 129 16.24 -24.46 10.29
N ILE A 130 16.97 -23.38 9.99
CA ILE A 130 16.39 -22.09 9.61
C ILE A 130 17.11 -21.55 8.38
N ALA A 131 16.41 -20.74 7.59
CA ALA A 131 17.01 -20.00 6.49
C ALA A 131 16.33 -18.64 6.33
N ALA A 132 17.03 -17.72 5.69
CA ALA A 132 16.43 -16.50 5.21
C ALA A 132 16.97 -16.07 3.85
N THR A 133 16.14 -15.31 3.13
CA THR A 133 16.62 -14.42 2.08
C THR A 133 16.51 -12.98 2.53
N LYS A 134 17.44 -12.12 2.11
CA LYS A 134 17.43 -10.68 2.40
C LYS A 134 17.60 -9.87 1.13
N MET A 135 16.90 -8.73 1.07
CA MET A 135 17.12 -7.69 0.07
C MET A 135 17.03 -6.30 0.72
N ASP A 136 17.99 -5.44 0.42
CA ASP A 136 18.05 -4.09 1.01
C ASP A 136 17.14 -3.08 0.30
N GLY A 137 16.76 -3.34 -0.96
CA GLY A 137 15.90 -2.47 -1.78
C GLY A 137 14.42 -2.41 -1.38
N GLY A 138 14.04 -2.94 -0.22
CA GLY A 138 12.67 -2.93 0.28
C GLY A 138 12.25 -1.60 0.93
N THR A 139 10.95 -1.43 1.20
CA THR A 139 10.43 -0.17 1.75
C THR A 139 9.37 -0.36 2.84
N ASP A 140 9.28 0.59 3.77
CA ASP A 140 8.10 0.82 4.59
C ASP A 140 7.33 2.02 4.03
N VAL A 141 6.03 1.83 3.77
CA VAL A 141 5.17 2.84 3.18
C VAL A 141 4.06 3.26 4.14
N ASN A 142 3.99 4.55 4.48
CA ASN A 142 2.85 5.12 5.17
C ASN A 142 1.79 5.57 4.16
N PHE A 143 0.92 4.63 3.76
CA PHE A 143 -0.17 4.89 2.81
C PHE A 143 -1.11 6.02 3.25
N GLY A 144 -1.22 6.27 4.55
CA GLY A 144 -2.03 7.34 5.10
C GLY A 144 -1.42 8.71 4.80
N ALA A 145 -0.10 8.83 4.97
CA ALA A 145 0.63 10.06 4.67
C ALA A 145 0.57 10.41 3.19
N ILE A 146 0.91 9.48 2.29
CA ILE A 146 0.85 9.73 0.83
C ILE A 146 -0.58 10.04 0.36
N SER A 147 -1.59 9.31 0.87
CA SER A 147 -2.99 9.60 0.52
C SER A 147 -3.41 11.01 0.94
N ARG A 148 -3.03 11.45 2.15
CA ARG A 148 -3.33 12.81 2.63
C ARG A 148 -2.63 13.87 1.80
N LYS A 149 -1.38 13.64 1.40
CA LYS A 149 -0.62 14.56 0.54
C LYS A 149 -1.28 14.71 -0.83
N LEU A 150 -1.55 13.60 -1.51
CA LEU A 150 -2.19 13.60 -2.83
C LEU A 150 -3.60 14.21 -2.81
N LEU A 151 -4.41 13.89 -1.80
CA LEU A 151 -5.71 14.52 -1.60
C LEU A 151 -5.55 16.02 -1.34
N SER A 152 -4.65 16.44 -0.45
CA SER A 152 -4.43 17.86 -0.17
C SER A 152 -3.99 18.62 -1.43
N TRP A 153 -3.14 18.02 -2.27
CA TRP A 153 -2.79 18.59 -3.57
C TRP A 153 -4.01 18.70 -4.49
N LEU A 154 -4.82 17.64 -4.62
CA LEU A 154 -6.03 17.63 -5.44
C LEU A 154 -7.00 18.74 -5.01
N GLY A 155 -7.20 18.92 -3.71
CA GLY A 155 -8.10 19.95 -3.17
C GLY A 155 -7.64 21.40 -3.40
N ARG A 156 -6.37 21.62 -3.78
CA ARG A 156 -5.85 22.94 -4.16
C ARG A 156 -6.01 23.26 -5.64
N GLN A 157 -6.37 22.28 -6.47
CA GLN A 157 -6.52 22.47 -7.90
C GLN A 157 -7.83 23.22 -8.22
N GLU A 158 -7.82 24.02 -9.28
CA GLU A 158 -9.00 24.72 -9.75
C GLU A 158 -10.12 23.72 -10.10
N GLY A 159 -11.34 24.00 -9.64
CA GLY A 159 -12.51 23.13 -9.88
C GLY A 159 -12.54 21.84 -9.06
N CYS A 160 -11.56 21.60 -8.17
CA CYS A 160 -11.51 20.43 -7.30
C CYS A 160 -11.96 20.76 -5.87
N GLY A 161 -12.55 19.79 -5.19
CA GLY A 161 -13.04 19.96 -3.82
C GLY A 161 -12.97 18.67 -3.01
N ILE A 162 -12.78 18.80 -1.70
CA ILE A 162 -12.68 17.66 -0.78
C ILE A 162 -13.63 17.87 0.39
N ALA A 163 -14.58 16.95 0.53
CA ALA A 163 -15.54 16.94 1.64
C ALA A 163 -15.20 15.80 2.61
N SER A 164 -14.37 16.09 3.62
CA SER A 164 -14.13 15.14 4.71
C SER A 164 -15.31 15.13 5.70
N GLY A 165 -15.53 14.03 6.43
CA GLY A 165 -16.67 13.92 7.34
C GLY A 165 -18.04 13.83 6.66
N HIS A 166 -18.06 13.65 5.34
CA HIS A 166 -19.28 13.52 4.54
C HIS A 166 -19.43 12.07 4.08
N ARG A 167 -20.48 11.39 4.54
CA ARG A 167 -20.75 9.99 4.21
C ARG A 167 -21.79 9.91 3.11
N VAL A 168 -21.48 9.23 2.01
CA VAL A 168 -22.48 8.86 1.01
C VAL A 168 -23.43 7.84 1.62
N ILE A 169 -24.72 8.15 1.61
CA ILE A 169 -25.80 7.33 2.17
C ILE A 169 -26.83 6.90 1.12
N GLY A 170 -26.69 7.41 -0.12
CA GLY A 170 -27.49 6.99 -1.26
C GLY A 170 -26.79 7.36 -2.55
N LEU A 171 -26.90 6.48 -3.52
CA LEU A 171 -26.37 6.65 -4.87
C LEU A 171 -27.43 6.09 -5.81
N ARG A 172 -27.93 6.91 -6.74
CA ARG A 172 -29.00 6.49 -7.67
C ARG A 172 -28.75 7.10 -9.04
N ARG A 173 -29.09 6.37 -10.09
CA ARG A 173 -29.05 6.90 -11.45
C ARG A 173 -30.12 7.98 -11.66
N ASP A 174 -29.75 9.04 -12.37
CA ASP A 174 -30.59 10.20 -12.63
C ASP A 174 -30.37 10.66 -14.08
N GLY A 175 -31.21 10.14 -14.98
CA GLY A 175 -31.01 10.28 -16.43
C GLY A 175 -29.66 9.72 -16.87
N THR A 176 -28.82 10.58 -17.47
CA THR A 176 -27.45 10.23 -17.89
C THR A 176 -26.42 10.36 -16.77
N GLY A 177 -26.79 10.93 -15.62
CA GLY A 177 -25.91 11.15 -14.48
C GLY A 177 -26.34 10.39 -13.22
N TRP A 178 -25.96 10.95 -12.09
CA TRP A 178 -26.07 10.36 -10.75
C TRP A 178 -26.58 11.37 -9.75
N GLU A 179 -27.51 10.93 -8.92
CA GLU A 179 -27.88 11.57 -7.67
C GLU A 179 -27.07 10.95 -6.52
N VAL A 180 -26.38 11.79 -5.75
CA VAL A 180 -25.54 11.38 -4.62
C VAL A 180 -26.07 12.03 -3.34
N ARG A 181 -26.64 11.22 -2.45
CA ARG A 181 -27.09 11.65 -1.12
C ARG A 181 -25.96 11.52 -0.11
N VAL A 182 -25.66 12.63 0.54
CA VAL A 182 -24.51 12.78 1.44
C VAL A 182 -24.97 13.27 2.80
N LYS A 183 -24.58 12.58 3.86
CA LYS A 183 -24.80 12.97 5.25
C LYS A 183 -23.53 13.55 5.86
N GLU A 184 -23.61 14.76 6.37
CA GLU A 184 -22.54 15.38 7.14
C GLU A 184 -22.48 14.74 8.55
N SER A 185 -21.29 14.31 8.97
CA SER A 185 -21.12 13.59 10.24
C SER A 185 -21.27 14.49 11.47
N ALA A 186 -20.92 15.78 11.36
CA ALA A 186 -20.93 16.71 12.49
C ALA A 186 -22.34 17.20 12.83
N THR A 187 -23.13 17.55 11.81
CA THR A 187 -24.46 18.16 11.96
C THR A 187 -25.60 17.16 11.73
N GLY A 188 -25.31 16.05 11.05
CA GLY A 188 -26.33 15.11 10.57
C GLY A 188 -27.08 15.58 9.32
N LEU A 189 -26.78 16.77 8.80
CA LEU A 189 -27.44 17.36 7.63
C LEU A 189 -27.28 16.44 6.41
N VAL A 190 -28.37 16.25 5.67
CA VAL A 190 -28.37 15.48 4.42
C VAL A 190 -28.50 16.43 3.24
N ARG A 191 -27.60 16.29 2.27
CA ARG A 191 -27.61 17.04 1.00
C ARG A 191 -27.65 16.07 -0.17
N THR A 192 -28.23 16.53 -1.26
CA THR A 192 -28.28 15.79 -2.53
C THR A 192 -27.48 16.53 -3.57
N ASN A 193 -26.45 15.88 -4.11
CA ASN A 193 -25.61 16.41 -5.18
C ASN A 193 -25.91 15.67 -6.49
N ARG A 194 -25.64 16.30 -7.63
CA ARG A 194 -25.71 15.65 -8.95
C ARG A 194 -24.32 15.58 -9.56
N ALA A 195 -24.01 14.46 -10.21
CA ALA A 195 -22.73 14.24 -10.88
C ALA A 195 -22.94 13.50 -12.21
N LYS A 196 -22.16 13.83 -13.23
CA LYS A 196 -22.19 13.09 -14.51
C LYS A 196 -21.54 11.71 -14.38
N PHE A 197 -20.57 11.58 -13.49
CA PHE A 197 -19.79 10.37 -13.27
C PHE A 197 -19.50 10.19 -11.77
N VAL A 198 -19.49 8.93 -11.32
CA VAL A 198 -19.18 8.57 -9.93
C VAL A 198 -18.17 7.42 -9.93
N PHE A 199 -17.03 7.63 -9.27
CA PHE A 199 -16.05 6.59 -8.98
C PHE A 199 -16.20 6.12 -7.52
N VAL A 200 -16.40 4.82 -7.30
CA VAL A 200 -16.60 4.24 -5.96
C VAL A 200 -15.31 3.65 -5.40
N GLY A 201 -14.48 4.50 -4.80
CA GLY A 201 -13.25 4.11 -4.10
C GLY A 201 -13.42 3.96 -2.58
N ALA A 202 -14.44 3.21 -2.12
CA ALA A 202 -14.87 3.20 -0.71
C ALA A 202 -14.28 2.05 0.15
N GLY A 203 -13.28 1.31 -0.36
CA GLY A 203 -12.72 0.15 0.32
C GLY A 203 -13.81 -0.88 0.66
N GLY A 204 -13.85 -1.38 1.90
CA GLY A 204 -14.92 -2.28 2.35
C GLY A 204 -16.33 -1.69 2.24
N GLY A 205 -16.47 -0.36 2.18
CA GLY A 205 -17.75 0.32 1.96
C GLY A 205 -18.26 0.32 0.52
N THR A 206 -17.52 -0.25 -0.44
CA THR A 206 -17.89 -0.26 -1.87
C THR A 206 -19.15 -1.09 -2.12
N LEU A 207 -19.25 -2.30 -1.57
CA LEU A 207 -20.37 -3.20 -1.84
C LEU A 207 -21.74 -2.57 -1.50
N PRO A 208 -21.96 -1.97 -0.31
CA PRO A 208 -23.20 -1.26 -0.03
C PRO A 208 -23.52 -0.14 -1.02
N LEU A 209 -22.52 0.63 -1.46
CA LEU A 209 -22.74 1.72 -2.41
C LEU A 209 -23.11 1.21 -3.81
N LEU A 210 -22.47 0.13 -4.27
CA LEU A 210 -22.82 -0.54 -5.52
C LEU A 210 -24.24 -1.11 -5.45
N GLN A 211 -24.60 -1.75 -4.34
CA GLN A 211 -25.96 -2.25 -4.14
C GLN A 211 -27.01 -1.13 -4.09
N MET A 212 -26.69 0.03 -3.49
CA MET A 212 -27.57 1.21 -3.50
C MET A 212 -27.76 1.78 -4.92
N SER A 213 -26.72 1.73 -5.75
CA SER A 213 -26.72 2.27 -7.11
C SER A 213 -27.72 1.58 -8.05
N GLY A 214 -28.04 0.31 -7.79
CA GLY A 214 -28.94 -0.49 -8.61
C GLY A 214 -28.38 -0.89 -9.98
N ILE A 215 -27.07 -0.74 -10.22
CA ILE A 215 -26.45 -1.14 -11.48
C ILE A 215 -26.52 -2.68 -11.67
N PRO A 216 -26.70 -3.18 -12.90
CA PRO A 216 -26.78 -4.61 -13.17
C PRO A 216 -25.56 -5.39 -12.68
N GLU A 217 -24.36 -4.82 -12.78
CA GLU A 217 -23.08 -5.42 -12.41
C GLU A 217 -22.94 -5.65 -10.90
N ALA A 218 -23.73 -4.94 -10.09
CA ALA A 218 -23.75 -5.13 -8.64
C ALA A 218 -24.58 -6.34 -8.20
N LYS A 219 -25.42 -6.88 -9.09
CA LYS A 219 -26.28 -8.04 -8.80
C LYS A 219 -25.43 -9.28 -8.55
N GLY A 220 -25.80 -10.04 -7.53
CA GLY A 220 -25.07 -11.25 -7.16
C GLY A 220 -23.72 -11.03 -6.47
N LEU A 221 -23.24 -9.77 -6.33
CA LEU A 221 -22.03 -9.49 -5.56
C LEU A 221 -22.31 -9.68 -4.06
N GLY A 222 -21.48 -10.52 -3.44
CA GLY A 222 -21.40 -10.74 -2.00
C GLY A 222 -20.02 -10.36 -1.49
N GLY A 223 -19.92 -10.03 -0.20
CA GLY A 223 -18.64 -9.71 0.43
C GLY A 223 -18.64 -10.15 1.89
N PHE A 224 -17.56 -10.79 2.30
CA PHE A 224 -17.31 -11.14 3.70
C PHE A 224 -16.32 -10.13 4.30
N PRO A 225 -16.68 -9.41 5.38
CA PRO A 225 -15.75 -8.52 6.04
C PRO A 225 -14.71 -9.34 6.81
N ILE A 226 -13.44 -9.09 6.52
CA ILE A 226 -12.31 -9.65 7.28
C ILE A 226 -11.55 -8.49 7.90
N GLY A 227 -11.46 -8.49 9.23
CA GLY A 227 -10.63 -7.53 9.96
C GLY A 227 -9.21 -8.06 10.13
N GLY A 228 -8.22 -7.17 10.10
CA GLY A 228 -6.86 -7.46 10.56
C GLY A 228 -6.60 -6.83 11.92
N GLN A 229 -5.94 -7.57 12.82
CA GLN A 229 -5.41 -7.08 14.09
C GLN A 229 -3.90 -7.27 14.13
N TRP A 230 -3.20 -6.37 14.82
CA TRP A 230 -1.75 -6.36 14.95
C TRP A 230 -1.37 -6.40 16.42
N LEU A 231 -0.33 -7.15 16.78
CA LEU A 231 0.43 -6.86 17.99
C LEU A 231 1.39 -5.71 17.70
N ILE A 232 1.50 -4.77 18.62
CA ILE A 232 2.40 -3.61 18.55
C ILE A 232 3.40 -3.72 19.69
N CYS A 233 4.67 -3.51 19.40
CA CYS A 233 5.74 -3.36 20.39
C CYS A 233 6.45 -2.01 20.18
N ASP A 234 6.42 -1.19 21.24
CA ASP A 234 7.07 0.11 21.32
C ASP A 234 8.26 0.10 22.31
N ASN A 235 8.68 -1.08 22.79
CA ASN A 235 9.84 -1.19 23.67
C ASN A 235 11.11 -0.83 22.87
N PRO A 236 11.83 0.26 23.20
CA PRO A 236 12.96 0.74 22.40
C PRO A 236 14.07 -0.31 22.27
N GLU A 237 14.34 -1.10 23.31
CA GLU A 237 15.39 -2.12 23.29
C GLU A 237 15.09 -3.25 22.29
N ILE A 238 13.80 -3.56 22.08
CA ILE A 238 13.37 -4.58 21.12
C ILE A 238 13.28 -3.98 19.72
N VAL A 239 12.75 -2.76 19.59
CA VAL A 239 12.64 -2.04 18.32
C VAL A 239 14.02 -1.79 17.69
N GLU A 240 15.04 -1.45 18.48
CA GLU A 240 16.39 -1.20 17.97
C GLU A 240 17.05 -2.46 17.41
N LYS A 241 16.75 -3.62 17.99
CA LYS A 241 17.24 -4.94 17.56
C LYS A 241 16.59 -5.43 16.27
N HIS A 242 15.51 -4.82 15.79
CA HIS A 242 14.79 -5.30 14.62
C HIS A 242 14.53 -4.17 13.64
N GLN A 243 15.32 -4.11 12.57
CA GLN A 243 15.25 -3.07 11.54
C GLN A 243 14.96 -3.64 10.16
N ALA A 244 14.06 -4.62 10.09
CA ALA A 244 13.63 -5.25 8.86
C ALA A 244 12.11 -5.48 8.85
N LYS A 245 11.59 -5.81 7.67
CA LYS A 245 10.31 -6.50 7.52
C LYS A 245 10.58 -7.99 7.30
N VAL A 246 10.03 -8.83 8.16
CA VAL A 246 10.31 -10.28 8.16
C VAL A 246 9.02 -11.07 7.95
N TYR A 247 8.96 -11.77 6.82
CA TYR A 247 7.79 -12.53 6.40
C TYR A 247 8.10 -14.02 6.49
N GLY A 248 7.19 -14.77 7.14
CA GLY A 248 7.32 -16.21 7.29
C GLY A 248 6.53 -16.98 6.24
N GLN A 249 6.70 -18.30 6.22
CA GLN A 249 5.81 -19.17 5.46
C GLN A 249 4.51 -19.42 6.24
N ALA A 250 3.41 -19.63 5.51
CA ALA A 250 2.13 -19.98 6.11
C ALA A 250 2.25 -21.24 6.96
N LEU A 251 1.68 -21.22 8.16
CA LEU A 251 1.45 -22.44 8.93
C LEU A 251 0.45 -23.32 8.16
N ALA A 252 0.60 -24.64 8.20
CA ALA A 252 -0.16 -25.60 7.39
C ALA A 252 -1.70 -25.48 7.50
N ALA A 253 -2.21 -24.84 8.55
CA ALA A 253 -3.63 -24.60 8.79
C ALA A 253 -4.11 -23.18 8.42
N ALA A 254 -3.23 -22.29 7.97
CA ALA A 254 -3.54 -20.90 7.62
C ALA A 254 -3.80 -20.75 6.11
N PRO A 255 -4.90 -20.08 5.69
CA PRO A 255 -5.07 -19.65 4.32
C PRO A 255 -3.85 -18.84 3.88
N THR A 256 -3.37 -19.09 2.67
CA THR A 256 -2.11 -18.57 2.12
C THR A 256 -1.97 -17.04 2.18
N MET A 257 -3.07 -16.29 2.35
CA MET A 257 -3.11 -14.82 2.34
C MET A 257 -2.99 -14.15 3.72
N ALA A 258 -2.86 -14.90 4.82
CA ALA A 258 -2.86 -14.34 6.18
C ALA A 258 -1.70 -14.87 7.04
N VAL A 259 -0.49 -14.85 6.47
CA VAL A 259 0.71 -15.25 7.21
C VAL A 259 1.18 -14.08 8.06
N PRO A 260 1.35 -14.27 9.38
CA PRO A 260 1.84 -13.21 10.22
C PRO A 260 3.31 -12.92 9.88
N HIS A 261 3.67 -11.64 9.96
CA HIS A 261 5.00 -11.14 9.68
C HIS A 261 5.39 -10.12 10.77
N LEU A 262 6.70 -9.97 11.01
CA LEU A 262 7.29 -9.09 12.00
C LEU A 262 7.94 -7.88 11.32
N ASP A 263 7.26 -6.75 11.38
CA ASP A 263 7.58 -5.57 10.58
C ASP A 263 8.04 -4.40 11.42
N THR A 264 9.18 -3.85 11.03
CA THR A 264 9.53 -2.46 11.35
C THR A 264 8.58 -1.52 10.62
N ARG A 265 8.00 -0.57 11.36
CA ARG A 265 7.14 0.49 10.85
C ARG A 265 7.68 1.85 11.26
N ILE A 266 7.67 2.80 10.33
CA ILE A 266 8.04 4.18 10.57
C ILE A 266 6.76 5.02 10.46
N LEU A 267 6.15 5.29 11.61
CA LEU A 267 4.89 6.01 11.73
C LEU A 267 5.13 7.33 12.45
N ASP A 268 4.80 8.43 11.77
CA ASP A 268 4.94 9.80 12.30
C ASP A 268 6.34 10.05 12.90
N GLY A 269 7.38 9.61 12.17
CA GLY A 269 8.79 9.76 12.56
C GLY A 269 9.29 8.79 13.62
N ARG A 270 8.44 7.90 14.16
CA ARG A 270 8.81 6.92 15.19
C ARG A 270 8.85 5.50 14.64
N LYS A 271 9.86 4.74 15.06
CA LYS A 271 9.96 3.29 14.78
C LYS A 271 9.12 2.51 15.79
N THR A 272 8.38 1.52 15.32
CA THR A 272 7.61 0.56 16.12
C THR A 272 7.60 -0.79 15.42
N LEU A 273 7.38 -1.88 16.16
CA LEU A 273 7.23 -3.21 15.57
C LEU A 273 5.77 -3.62 15.52
N LEU A 274 5.34 -4.11 14.36
CA LEU A 274 4.03 -4.72 14.18
C LEU A 274 4.19 -6.21 13.89
N PHE A 275 3.41 -7.04 14.57
CA PHE A 275 3.29 -8.47 14.29
C PHE A 275 1.86 -8.86 13.95
N GLY A 276 1.66 -9.54 12.82
CA GLY A 276 0.35 -9.91 12.29
C GLY A 276 0.33 -9.94 10.76
N PRO A 277 -0.84 -9.88 10.10
CA PRO A 277 -2.15 -9.65 10.69
C PRO A 277 -2.74 -10.92 11.28
N PHE A 278 -3.34 -10.79 12.46
CA PHE A 278 -4.26 -11.79 12.99
C PHE A 278 -5.65 -11.53 12.43
N ALA A 279 -6.28 -12.54 11.85
CA ALA A 279 -7.64 -12.39 11.36
C ALA A 279 -8.60 -12.13 12.54
N ALA A 280 -9.47 -11.16 12.35
CA ALA A 280 -10.53 -10.82 13.28
C ALA A 280 -11.87 -10.90 12.55
N TRP A 281 -12.74 -11.78 13.03
CA TRP A 281 -14.10 -11.86 12.52
C TRP A 281 -14.87 -10.58 12.89
N THR A 282 -15.54 -9.98 11.90
CA THR A 282 -16.41 -8.83 12.10
C THR A 282 -17.54 -8.85 11.08
N THR A 283 -18.70 -8.32 11.45
CA THR A 283 -19.82 -8.08 10.52
C THR A 283 -19.82 -6.66 9.95
N LYS A 284 -18.83 -5.83 10.33
CA LYS A 284 -18.67 -4.43 9.90
C LYS A 284 -17.84 -4.36 8.62
N PHE A 285 -18.33 -3.64 7.61
CA PHE A 285 -17.55 -3.41 6.38
C PHE A 285 -16.53 -2.29 6.49
N LEU A 286 -16.73 -1.37 7.43
CA LEU A 286 -15.78 -0.29 7.73
C LEU A 286 -15.31 -0.42 9.18
N HIS A 287 -14.01 -0.28 9.43
CA HIS A 287 -13.40 -0.48 10.76
C HIS A 287 -14.17 0.22 11.91
N GLN A 288 -14.17 1.56 11.93
CA GLN A 288 -14.79 2.31 13.03
C GLN A 288 -16.19 2.83 12.70
N GLN A 289 -16.50 3.09 11.43
CA GLN A 289 -17.79 3.62 10.98
C GLN A 289 -18.75 2.56 10.43
N GLY A 290 -18.35 1.29 10.43
CA GLY A 290 -19.22 0.19 10.02
C GLY A 290 -20.20 -0.17 11.13
N ARG A 291 -21.36 -0.71 10.75
CA ARG A 291 -22.37 -1.20 11.66
C ARG A 291 -22.29 -2.72 11.73
N TYR A 292 -22.61 -3.31 12.88
CA TYR A 292 -22.67 -4.77 12.99
C TYR A 292 -23.77 -5.38 12.12
N THR A 293 -24.68 -4.54 11.64
CA THR A 293 -25.72 -4.89 10.69
C THR A 293 -25.28 -4.77 9.23
N ASP A 294 -24.04 -4.36 8.93
CA ASP A 294 -23.57 -4.17 7.54
C ASP A 294 -23.66 -5.49 6.76
N LEU A 295 -23.10 -6.59 7.31
CA LEU A 295 -23.18 -7.91 6.67
C LEU A 295 -24.63 -8.40 6.52
N PRO A 296 -25.48 -8.46 7.57
CA PRO A 296 -26.89 -8.85 7.42
C PRO A 296 -27.66 -8.04 6.36
N PHE A 297 -27.52 -6.70 6.33
CA PHE A 297 -28.21 -5.86 5.35
C PHE A 297 -27.58 -5.89 3.95
N SER A 298 -26.39 -6.48 3.81
CA SER A 298 -25.79 -6.73 2.49
C SER A 298 -26.35 -7.98 1.81
N ILE A 299 -27.01 -8.86 2.57
CA ILE A 299 -27.64 -10.08 2.05
C ILE A 299 -28.91 -9.67 1.31
N ARG A 300 -28.98 -10.06 0.05
CA ARG A 300 -30.12 -9.85 -0.84
C ARG A 300 -30.50 -11.18 -1.48
N PRO A 301 -31.76 -11.38 -1.89
CA PRO A 301 -32.17 -12.63 -2.55
C PRO A 301 -31.28 -13.03 -3.72
N ASP A 302 -30.79 -12.05 -4.48
CA ASP A 302 -29.96 -12.24 -5.67
C ASP A 302 -28.47 -12.54 -5.36
N ASN A 303 -27.99 -12.33 -4.13
CA ASN A 303 -26.61 -12.67 -3.73
C ASN A 303 -26.52 -13.76 -2.66
N LEU A 304 -27.66 -14.22 -2.13
CA LEU A 304 -27.71 -15.25 -1.10
C LEU A 304 -27.10 -16.56 -1.58
N SER A 305 -27.40 -16.99 -2.81
CA SER A 305 -26.79 -18.16 -3.42
C SER A 305 -25.27 -18.01 -3.53
N THR A 306 -24.78 -16.84 -3.94
CA THR A 306 -23.34 -16.54 -4.02
C THR A 306 -22.67 -16.62 -2.64
N LEU A 307 -23.27 -16.01 -1.60
CA LEU A 307 -22.72 -16.02 -0.25
C LEU A 307 -22.69 -17.43 0.35
N VAL A 308 -23.76 -18.21 0.16
CA VAL A 308 -23.83 -19.61 0.61
C VAL A 308 -22.80 -20.46 -0.15
N ASN A 309 -22.70 -20.27 -1.47
CA ASN A 309 -21.76 -21.00 -2.31
C ASN A 309 -20.31 -20.73 -1.90
N ILE A 310 -19.96 -19.46 -1.64
CA ILE A 310 -18.64 -19.07 -1.12
C ILE A 310 -18.41 -19.68 0.27
N GLY A 311 -19.41 -19.64 1.16
CA GLY A 311 -19.32 -20.23 2.48
C GLY A 311 -19.04 -21.74 2.45
N ILE A 312 -19.71 -22.48 1.58
CA ILE A 312 -19.56 -23.94 1.42
C ILE A 312 -18.22 -24.29 0.75
N HIS A 313 -17.81 -23.57 -0.30
CA HIS A 313 -16.58 -23.89 -1.03
C HIS A 313 -15.31 -23.38 -0.32
N ASN A 314 -15.45 -22.54 0.70
CA ASN A 314 -14.33 -21.97 1.46
C ASN A 314 -14.48 -22.21 2.97
N LEU A 315 -15.06 -23.36 3.35
CA LEU A 315 -15.29 -23.72 4.76
C LEU A 315 -14.00 -23.66 5.60
N ASP A 316 -12.86 -24.04 5.03
CA ASP A 316 -11.57 -23.98 5.73
C ASP A 316 -11.17 -22.53 6.04
N LEU A 317 -11.37 -21.60 5.09
CA LEU A 317 -11.17 -20.17 5.31
C LEU A 317 -12.13 -19.63 6.38
N VAL A 318 -13.42 -19.99 6.30
CA VAL A 318 -14.41 -19.56 7.30
C VAL A 318 -14.05 -20.07 8.69
N ARG A 319 -13.70 -21.37 8.82
CA ARG A 319 -13.27 -21.99 10.08
C ARG A 319 -12.03 -21.31 10.62
N TYR A 320 -11.03 -21.04 9.77
CA TYR A 320 -9.83 -20.32 10.15
C TYR A 320 -10.16 -18.91 10.65
N LEU A 321 -10.98 -18.14 9.94
CA LEU A 321 -11.36 -16.78 10.33
C LEU A 321 -12.07 -16.75 11.69
N ILE A 322 -12.95 -17.72 11.96
CA ILE A 322 -13.60 -17.87 13.27
C ILE A 322 -12.57 -18.22 14.35
N GLN A 323 -11.69 -19.18 14.10
CA GLN A 323 -10.65 -19.61 15.04
C GLN A 323 -9.67 -18.48 15.36
N GLN A 324 -9.23 -17.71 14.35
CA GLN A 324 -8.34 -16.56 14.54
C GLN A 324 -9.04 -15.42 15.28
N GLY A 325 -10.31 -15.17 14.95
CA GLY A 325 -11.12 -14.14 15.61
C GLY A 325 -11.29 -14.37 17.11
N THR A 326 -11.29 -15.64 17.55
CA THR A 326 -11.42 -16.04 18.96
C THR A 326 -10.10 -16.31 19.67
N GLN A 327 -8.95 -16.16 18.99
CA GLN A 327 -7.66 -16.39 19.64
C GLN A 327 -7.48 -15.51 20.88
N SER A 328 -6.81 -16.06 21.90
CA SER A 328 -6.38 -15.33 23.09
C SER A 328 -5.10 -14.54 22.83
N MET A 329 -4.75 -13.60 23.72
CA MET A 329 -3.45 -12.92 23.66
C MET A 329 -2.29 -13.93 23.76
N ARG A 330 -2.42 -14.94 24.63
CA ARG A 330 -1.44 -16.02 24.77
C ARG A 330 -1.18 -16.72 23.44
N ASN A 331 -2.22 -17.11 22.71
CA ASN A 331 -2.04 -17.79 21.42
C ASN A 331 -1.34 -16.89 20.38
N ARG A 332 -1.63 -15.58 20.38
CA ARG A 332 -0.95 -14.64 19.48
C ARG A 332 0.53 -14.50 19.81
N ILE A 333 0.90 -14.51 21.09
CA ILE A 333 2.29 -14.52 21.53
C ILE A 333 2.99 -15.83 21.15
N GLU A 334 2.33 -16.98 21.24
CA GLU A 334 2.92 -18.24 20.79
C GLU A 334 3.18 -18.24 19.27
N VAL A 335 2.31 -17.63 18.47
CA VAL A 335 2.58 -17.43 17.03
C VAL A 335 3.73 -16.45 16.80
N LEU A 336 3.83 -15.37 17.60
CA LEU A 336 4.97 -14.45 17.56
C LEU A 336 6.28 -15.17 17.87
N LYS A 337 6.29 -16.12 18.80
CA LYS A 337 7.50 -16.88 19.17
C LYS A 337 8.07 -17.73 18.05
N ILE A 338 7.30 -18.01 17.01
CA ILE A 338 7.83 -18.63 15.77
C ILE A 338 8.88 -17.72 15.13
N PHE A 339 8.68 -16.40 15.21
CA PHE A 339 9.62 -15.39 14.73
C PHE A 339 10.58 -14.96 15.83
N TYR A 340 10.07 -14.62 17.01
CA TYR A 340 10.86 -14.09 18.11
C TYR A 340 10.73 -14.97 19.37
N PRO A 341 11.54 -16.03 19.52
CA PRO A 341 11.39 -17.03 20.58
C PRO A 341 11.40 -16.45 22.00
N ALA A 342 12.23 -15.42 22.23
CA ALA A 342 12.34 -14.75 23.52
C ALA A 342 11.23 -13.71 23.81
N ALA A 343 10.22 -13.57 22.93
CA ALA A 343 9.14 -12.59 23.09
C ALA A 343 8.41 -12.73 24.44
N GLN A 344 8.38 -11.62 25.20
CA GLN A 344 7.64 -11.52 26.45
C GLN A 344 6.29 -10.85 26.23
N ALA A 345 5.21 -11.44 26.72
CA ALA A 345 3.86 -10.92 26.49
C ALA A 345 3.64 -9.47 26.96
N ALA A 346 4.40 -9.01 27.96
CA ALA A 346 4.30 -7.66 28.52
C ALA A 346 4.72 -6.55 27.52
N ASP A 347 5.60 -6.86 26.57
CA ASP A 347 6.11 -5.91 25.58
C ASP A 347 5.18 -5.68 24.39
N TRP A 348 4.12 -6.49 24.27
CA TRP A 348 3.24 -6.53 23.10
C TRP A 348 1.81 -6.18 23.46
N LYS A 349 1.21 -5.31 22.66
CA LYS A 349 -0.17 -4.88 22.83
C LYS A 349 -0.96 -5.16 21.57
N LEU A 350 -2.10 -5.82 21.71
CA LEU A 350 -3.01 -5.99 20.58
C LEU A 350 -3.64 -4.64 20.23
N ASN A 351 -3.59 -4.24 18.97
CA ASN A 351 -4.22 -3.05 18.43
C ASN A 351 -5.76 -3.20 18.45
N ARG A 352 -6.34 -3.14 19.65
CA ARG A 352 -7.78 -3.05 19.91
C ARG A 352 -8.11 -1.63 20.38
N ARG A 353 -7.89 -0.63 19.53
CA ARG A 353 -8.20 0.81 19.77
C ARG A 353 -7.31 1.50 20.82
N ARG A 354 -7.18 2.83 20.59
CA ARG A 354 -6.50 3.89 21.38
C ARG A 354 -4.97 3.82 21.42
N HIS A 355 -4.34 4.58 20.53
CA HIS A 355 -3.34 5.56 20.97
C HIS A 355 -4.03 6.91 21.05
N SER A 356 -4.60 7.20 22.22
CA SER A 356 -4.80 8.57 22.68
C SER A 356 -3.64 8.86 23.61
N GLY A 357 -2.67 9.66 23.17
CA GLY A 357 -1.62 10.19 24.04
C GLY A 357 -0.18 9.96 23.57
N ALA A 358 0.31 10.86 22.73
CA ALA A 358 1.63 11.48 22.93
C ALA A 358 1.46 12.91 22.40
N GLY A 359 1.69 13.89 23.28
CA GLY A 359 1.34 15.28 23.05
C GLY A 359 2.00 15.86 21.81
N HIS A 360 1.17 16.31 20.87
CA HIS A 360 1.55 17.42 20.01
C HIS A 360 0.61 18.57 20.30
N GLN A 361 1.23 19.65 20.75
CA GLN A 361 0.67 20.97 20.86
C GLN A 361 0.02 21.32 19.52
N GLU A 362 -1.30 21.49 19.53
CA GLU A 362 -2.08 21.89 18.36
C GLU A 362 -1.68 23.33 18.01
N ASP A 363 -0.94 23.52 16.91
CA ASP A 363 -0.92 24.81 16.25
C ASP A 363 -2.31 25.03 15.64
N GLY A 364 -3.10 25.81 16.37
CA GLY A 364 -4.45 26.18 16.03
C GLY A 364 -4.50 26.85 14.66
N TRP A 365 -5.08 26.14 13.68
CA TRP A 365 -5.61 26.77 12.48
C TRP A 365 -6.88 27.53 12.88
N SER A 366 -6.69 28.70 13.49
CA SER A 366 -7.75 29.65 13.75
C SER A 366 -8.25 30.18 12.40
N GLY A 367 -9.39 29.63 11.97
CA GLY A 367 -10.20 30.23 10.93
C GLY A 367 -10.63 31.62 11.39
N ARG A 368 -9.94 32.65 10.92
CA ARG A 368 -10.47 34.00 10.98
C ARG A 368 -11.56 34.14 9.92
N HIS A 369 -12.80 34.15 10.39
CA HIS A 369 -13.91 34.78 9.71
C HIS A 369 -13.50 36.19 9.24
N CYS A 370 -13.69 36.47 7.95
CA CYS A 370 -13.71 37.82 7.43
C CYS A 370 -15.15 38.11 6.98
N PRO A 371 -15.90 38.99 7.68
CA PRO A 371 -17.18 39.47 7.18
C PRO A 371 -17.03 40.83 6.50
N LEU A 372 -17.99 41.15 5.61
CA LEU A 372 -18.32 42.47 5.03
C LEU A 372 -17.48 42.86 3.80
N ARG A 373 -17.96 43.59 2.79
CA ARG A 373 -19.28 43.99 2.23
C ARG A 373 -18.90 44.73 0.91
N HIS A 374 -19.82 44.77 -0.05
CA HIS A 374 -19.75 45.63 -1.23
C HIS A 374 -19.38 47.11 -0.93
N ARG A 375 -18.47 47.71 -1.72
CA ARG A 375 -18.65 49.00 -2.44
C ARG A 375 -17.43 49.41 -3.31
N GLY A 376 -17.77 49.77 -4.56
CA GLY A 376 -17.19 50.74 -5.51
C GLY A 376 -15.77 51.34 -5.41
N HIS A 377 -15.05 51.16 -6.53
CA HIS A 377 -14.31 52.13 -7.36
C HIS A 377 -13.04 52.90 -6.91
N HIS A 378 -12.08 52.86 -7.86
CA HIS A 378 -11.00 53.81 -8.24
C HIS A 378 -9.54 53.62 -7.74
N ARG A 379 -8.72 53.08 -8.67
CA ARG A 379 -7.33 53.40 -9.10
C ARG A 379 -6.32 54.03 -8.10
N CYS A 380 -5.20 53.33 -7.89
CA CYS A 380 -3.81 53.73 -8.25
C CYS A 380 -2.84 52.57 -7.90
N ARG A 381 -2.31 51.81 -8.87
CA ARG A 381 -1.00 51.92 -9.57
C ARG A 381 0.24 51.44 -8.76
N LEU A 382 0.95 50.48 -9.38
CA LEU A 382 2.38 50.13 -9.27
C LEU A 382 2.87 49.41 -8.00
N GLN A 383 3.15 48.10 -8.08
CA GLN A 383 4.52 47.58 -8.32
C GLN A 383 4.59 46.03 -8.27
N HIS A 384 5.38 45.49 -9.22
CA HIS A 384 6.02 44.17 -9.28
C HIS A 384 5.21 42.88 -9.55
N LEU A 385 4.94 42.66 -10.85
CA LEU A 385 4.85 41.35 -11.51
C LEU A 385 6.24 40.97 -12.05
N ARG A 386 6.83 39.88 -11.57
CA ARG A 386 7.90 39.12 -12.25
C ARG A 386 7.58 37.63 -12.13
N ALA A 387 7.85 36.90 -13.21
CA ALA A 387 7.69 35.45 -13.39
C ALA A 387 6.31 34.93 -13.87
N ALA A 388 5.90 35.34 -15.08
CA ALA A 388 5.10 34.50 -15.97
C ALA A 388 5.14 35.09 -17.39
N ARG A 389 6.19 34.77 -18.18
CA ARG A 389 6.23 34.91 -19.65
C ARG A 389 7.59 34.47 -20.19
N SER A 390 7.72 33.19 -20.49
CA SER A 390 8.79 32.66 -21.35
C SER A 390 8.48 31.23 -21.79
N LEU A 391 7.43 31.03 -22.60
CA LEU A 391 7.36 29.93 -23.59
C LEU A 391 6.17 30.10 -24.56
N ALA A 392 6.10 31.21 -25.28
CA ALA A 392 5.17 31.36 -26.42
C ALA A 392 5.68 32.46 -27.38
N TRP A 393 6.92 32.31 -27.84
CA TRP A 393 7.48 33.12 -28.93
C TRP A 393 8.56 32.32 -29.65
N ARG A 394 8.10 31.42 -30.52
CA ARG A 394 8.76 30.52 -31.49
C ARG A 394 7.71 29.41 -31.67
N LEU A 395 6.69 29.52 -32.51
CA LEU A 395 6.69 29.82 -33.92
C LEU A 395 5.31 30.39 -34.25
N GLY A 396 5.23 31.69 -34.53
CA GLY A 396 4.02 32.24 -35.13
C GLY A 396 3.94 31.79 -36.58
N LEU A 397 2.77 31.33 -37.01
CA LEU A 397 2.10 31.71 -38.26
C LEU A 397 0.69 31.10 -38.25
N GLY A 398 -0.30 31.93 -38.60
CA GLY A 398 -1.72 31.70 -38.34
C GLY A 398 -2.54 31.11 -39.50
N LYS A 399 -3.66 30.51 -39.10
CA LYS A 399 -5.01 30.42 -39.72
C LYS A 399 -5.13 30.27 -41.25
N ARG A 400 -5.75 29.15 -41.69
CA ARG A 400 -7.08 29.13 -42.35
C ARG A 400 -7.68 27.72 -42.51
N CYS A 401 -9.01 27.69 -42.57
CA CYS A 401 -9.91 26.53 -42.60
C CYS A 401 -9.88 25.67 -43.88
N ALA A 402 -10.33 24.41 -43.70
CA ALA A 402 -11.35 23.67 -44.47
C ALA A 402 -10.93 22.37 -45.17
N ARG A 403 -11.69 21.31 -44.82
CA ARG A 403 -12.09 20.09 -45.59
C ARG A 403 -11.02 19.11 -46.12
N GLY A 404 -11.16 17.86 -45.66
CA GLY A 404 -11.46 16.73 -46.56
C GLY A 404 -10.31 15.81 -46.99
N HIS A 405 -10.48 14.52 -46.65
CA HIS A 405 -10.01 13.31 -47.36
C HIS A 405 -8.52 12.91 -47.38
N GLN A 406 -8.27 11.75 -46.76
CA GLN A 406 -7.79 10.49 -47.37
C GLN A 406 -6.27 10.25 -47.64
N GLU A 407 -5.80 9.19 -46.95
CA GLU A 407 -4.84 8.14 -47.37
C GLU A 407 -3.32 8.36 -47.58
N MET A 408 -2.63 7.25 -47.27
CA MET A 408 -1.35 6.73 -47.75
C MET A 408 -0.02 7.01 -46.99
N LEU A 409 0.38 5.98 -46.23
CA LEU A 409 1.75 5.45 -46.12
C LEU A 409 2.26 4.96 -47.51
N PRO A 410 3.58 4.93 -47.80
CA PRO A 410 4.37 3.73 -47.50
C PRO A 410 5.89 3.92 -47.17
N ARG A 411 6.46 2.77 -46.79
CA ARG A 411 7.82 2.37 -46.36
C ARG A 411 8.97 2.72 -47.32
N LEU A 412 10.21 2.73 -46.78
CA LEU A 412 11.49 2.19 -47.31
C LEU A 412 12.59 2.53 -46.26
N ALA A 413 13.23 1.63 -45.50
CA ALA A 413 14.14 0.51 -45.79
C ALA A 413 15.57 0.92 -46.25
N ARG A 414 16.55 0.37 -45.49
CA ARG A 414 17.96 0.03 -45.81
C ARG A 414 19.10 0.94 -45.26
N GLN A 415 19.85 0.35 -44.33
CA GLN A 415 21.30 0.57 -44.09
C GLN A 415 22.13 0.20 -45.33
N PRO A 416 23.43 0.57 -45.36
CA PRO A 416 24.43 -0.47 -45.07
C PRO A 416 25.60 -0.02 -44.18
N ARG A 417 26.30 -1.06 -43.71
CA ARG A 417 27.50 -1.13 -42.87
C ARG A 417 28.77 -0.66 -43.60
N GLY A 418 29.78 -0.25 -42.82
CA GLY A 418 31.20 -0.22 -43.19
C GLY A 418 32.06 -0.25 -41.93
N ALA A 419 33.03 -1.16 -41.87
CA ALA A 419 33.94 -1.45 -40.77
C ALA A 419 35.41 -1.33 -41.24
N CYS A 420 36.34 -1.45 -40.27
CA CYS A 420 37.82 -1.49 -40.33
C CYS A 420 38.51 -0.11 -40.23
N ALA A 421 39.63 0.08 -39.53
CA ALA A 421 40.38 -0.67 -38.51
C ALA A 421 41.51 0.26 -38.00
N ASP A 422 41.86 0.12 -36.71
CA ASP A 422 43.20 0.18 -36.10
C ASP A 422 44.24 1.25 -36.49
N GLU A 423 44.70 2.00 -35.49
CA GLU A 423 46.12 2.31 -35.22
C GLU A 423 46.29 2.73 -33.75
N GLY A 424 47.35 2.24 -33.10
CA GLY A 424 47.57 2.29 -31.65
C GLY A 424 48.56 3.36 -31.16
N ASP A 425 48.68 3.35 -29.83
CA ASP A 425 49.72 3.89 -28.93
C ASP A 425 49.97 5.41 -28.80
N ASP A 426 49.64 5.95 -27.62
CA ASP A 426 50.61 6.62 -26.72
C ASP A 426 50.03 6.71 -25.28
N PRO A 427 50.76 6.37 -24.20
CA PRO A 427 50.26 6.37 -22.84
C PRO A 427 50.83 7.55 -22.03
N ASP A 428 50.00 8.55 -21.69
CA ASP A 428 50.14 9.24 -20.41
C ASP A 428 48.91 10.11 -20.12
N LEU A 429 48.70 10.41 -18.83
CA LEU A 429 47.67 11.28 -18.22
C LEU A 429 46.53 10.56 -17.47
N ARG A 430 46.83 10.26 -16.20
CA ARG A 430 45.88 10.44 -15.07
C ARG A 430 45.71 11.96 -14.81
N PRO A 431 44.59 12.49 -14.25
CA PRO A 431 43.91 12.05 -13.00
C PRO A 431 42.39 11.88 -13.18
N GLY A 432 41.67 11.02 -12.44
CA GLY A 432 41.55 11.00 -10.99
C GLY A 432 40.24 11.72 -10.59
N TYR A 433 39.17 10.98 -10.27
CA TYR A 433 38.15 11.42 -9.31
C TYR A 433 37.37 10.23 -8.74
N GLN A 434 37.36 10.19 -7.41
CA GLN A 434 36.56 9.32 -6.56
C GLN A 434 35.09 9.76 -6.57
N ALA A 435 34.17 8.82 -6.42
CA ALA A 435 33.25 8.77 -5.27
C ALA A 435 32.27 7.61 -5.43
N ALA A 436 32.27 6.73 -4.43
CA ALA A 436 31.14 5.90 -4.03
C ALA A 436 30.66 6.42 -2.67
#